data_AF-A0A3D3ZH07-F1
#
_entry.id   AF-A0A3D3ZH07-F1
#
_cell.length_a   1.000
_cell.length_b   1.000
_cell.length_c   1.000
_cell.angle_alpha   90.00
_cell.angle_beta   90.00
_cell.angle_gamma   90.00
#
_symmetry.space_group_name_H-M   'P 1'
#
loop_
_entity.id
_entity.type
_entity.pdbx_description
1 polymer ?
#
loop_
_entity_poly.entity_id
_entity_poly.type
_entity_poly.pdbx_seq_one_letter_code
_entity_poly.pdbx_strand_id
1 'polypeptide(L)'
;AVVEYLHNNKRCGARTLFATHYHELVEVAQLLPRIKCMNVAVTEEGGKIVFLRKIVPGGADRSYGVHVAHLAGIPRPVIHRAEEILAELEHKGDAKARRKAMKDMAMPVAWQMTLVAPEQHPLVEELKSIAIDELSPIEAINKLYELQRKAKRGT
;
A
#
# COMPACT_ATOMS: atom_id res chain seq x y z
N ALA A 1 26.58 5.86 12.61
CA ALA A 1 27.68 4.90 12.39
C ALA A 1 28.15 4.82 10.94
N VAL A 2 27.52 4.06 10.04
CA VAL A 2 28.03 3.85 8.65
C VAL A 2 28.10 5.16 7.86
N VAL A 3 27.04 5.97 7.90
CA VAL A 3 26.99 7.28 7.24
C VAL A 3 28.09 8.22 7.75
N GLU A 4 28.32 8.27 9.06
CA GLU A 4 29.40 9.07 9.66
C GLU A 4 30.79 8.56 9.28
N TYR A 5 30.97 7.24 9.23
CA TYR A 5 32.23 6.63 8.84
C TYR A 5 32.58 6.98 7.38
N LEU A 6 31.61 6.83 6.46
CA LEU A 6 31.77 7.22 5.06
C LEU A 6 31.99 8.74 4.91
N HIS A 7 31.29 9.54 5.71
CA HIS A 7 31.46 11.00 5.68
C HIS A 7 32.85 11.40 6.17
N ASN A 8 33.30 10.94 7.34
CA ASN A 8 34.48 11.46 8.03
C ASN A 8 35.80 10.86 7.55
N ASN A 9 35.77 9.67 6.93
CA ASN A 9 36.98 9.01 6.49
C ASN A 9 37.56 9.68 5.23
N LYS A 10 38.64 10.45 5.41
CA LYS A 10 39.34 11.16 4.32
C LYS A 10 39.91 10.24 3.24
N ARG A 11 40.15 8.95 3.55
CA ARG A 11 40.58 7.95 2.56
C ARG A 11 39.40 7.41 1.73
N CYS A 12 38.18 7.52 2.26
CA CYS A 12 36.94 7.11 1.62
C CYS A 12 36.11 8.34 1.19
N GLY A 13 36.67 9.19 0.33
CA GLY A 13 35.94 10.34 -0.26
C GLY A 13 34.98 9.96 -1.39
N ALA A 14 34.43 8.75 -1.37
CA ALA A 14 33.62 8.23 -2.45
C ALA A 14 32.27 8.94 -2.55
N ARG A 15 31.86 9.25 -3.79
CA ARG A 15 30.49 9.70 -4.06
C ARG A 15 29.54 8.57 -3.66
N THR A 16 28.68 8.84 -2.68
CA THR A 16 27.79 7.84 -2.08
C THR A 16 26.34 8.25 -2.28
N LEU A 17 25.52 7.34 -2.79
CA LEU A 17 24.07 7.43 -2.73
C LEU A 17 23.59 6.46 -1.66
N PHE A 18 22.83 6.94 -0.68
CA PHE A 18 22.33 6.14 0.43
C PHE A 18 20.80 6.17 0.43
N ALA A 19 20.16 5.14 -0.12
CA ALA A 19 18.71 5.00 -0.11
C ALA A 19 18.25 4.37 1.22
N THR A 20 17.30 5.00 1.89
CA THR A 20 16.85 4.58 3.23
C THR A 20 15.38 4.91 3.44
N HIS A 21 14.73 4.17 4.36
CA HIS A 21 13.39 4.44 4.87
C HIS A 21 13.41 5.00 6.30
N TYR A 22 14.59 5.21 6.90
CA TYR A 22 14.74 5.80 8.22
C TYR A 22 14.70 7.32 8.13
N HIS A 23 13.67 7.93 8.71
CA HIS A 23 13.48 9.38 8.71
C HIS A 23 14.48 10.09 9.63
N GLU A 24 14.96 9.42 10.67
CA GLU A 24 15.93 9.94 11.64
C GLU A 24 17.26 10.32 10.98
N LEU A 25 17.58 9.74 9.82
CA LEU A 25 18.77 10.10 9.03
C LEU A 25 18.67 11.48 8.37
N VAL A 26 17.47 12.08 8.27
CA VAL A 26 17.31 13.45 7.77
C VAL A 26 17.96 14.45 8.72
N GLU A 27 17.88 14.22 10.03
CA GLU A 27 18.53 15.05 11.05
C GLU A 27 20.06 14.96 10.97
N VAL A 28 20.60 13.80 10.60
CA VAL A 28 22.05 13.60 10.40
C VAL A 28 22.59 14.51 9.30
N ALA A 29 21.78 14.86 8.29
CA ALA A 29 22.16 15.80 7.24
C ALA A 29 22.35 17.24 7.76
N GLN A 30 21.70 17.60 8.88
CA GLN A 30 21.90 18.89 9.53
C GLN A 30 23.23 18.95 10.30
N LEU A 31 23.71 17.80 10.78
CA LEU A 31 24.94 17.68 11.56
C LEU A 31 26.19 17.51 10.69
N LEU A 32 26.06 16.91 9.51
CA LEU A 32 27.18 16.56 8.63
C LEU A 32 27.15 17.38 7.33
N PRO A 33 28.03 18.40 7.17
CA PRO A 33 27.88 19.45 6.15
C PRO A 33 28.04 18.97 4.70
N ARG A 34 28.63 17.79 4.44
CA ARG A 34 28.73 17.24 3.08
C ARG A 34 27.55 16.36 2.70
N ILE A 35 26.61 16.11 3.60
CA ILE A 35 25.43 15.29 3.33
C ILE A 35 24.32 16.19 2.81
N LYS A 36 23.63 15.72 1.76
CA LYS A 36 22.42 16.36 1.24
C LYS A 36 21.30 15.34 1.24
N CYS A 37 20.22 15.63 1.94
CA CYS A 37 19.00 14.83 1.87
C CYS A 37 18.22 15.15 0.59
N MET A 38 17.81 14.09 -0.09
CA MET A 38 16.97 14.15 -1.26
C MET A 38 15.85 13.14 -1.09
N ASN A 39 14.65 13.45 -1.58
CA ASN A 39 13.51 12.55 -1.59
C ASN A 39 12.97 12.38 -3.01
N VAL A 40 12.08 11.41 -3.20
CA VAL A 40 11.29 11.28 -4.44
C VAL A 40 10.03 12.12 -4.27
N ALA A 41 9.77 13.02 -5.21
CA ALA A 41 8.60 13.88 -5.20
C ALA A 41 7.31 13.07 -5.40
N VAL A 42 6.33 13.39 -4.58
CA VAL A 42 5.03 12.76 -4.52
C VAL A 42 3.96 13.84 -4.61
N THR A 43 2.88 13.59 -5.35
CA THR A 43 1.70 14.46 -5.38
C THR A 43 0.44 13.65 -5.07
N GLU A 44 -0.58 14.31 -4.56
CA GLU A 44 -1.87 13.72 -4.25
C GLU A 44 -2.94 14.31 -5.17
N GLU A 45 -3.64 13.45 -5.89
CA GLU A 45 -4.69 13.85 -6.83
C GLU A 45 -5.91 12.94 -6.63
N GLY A 46 -7.03 13.52 -6.19
CA GLY A 46 -8.28 12.77 -5.96
C GLY A 46 -8.15 11.64 -4.93
N GLY A 47 -7.38 11.84 -3.85
CA GLY A 47 -7.13 10.83 -2.81
C GLY A 47 -6.19 9.70 -3.25
N LYS A 48 -5.52 9.85 -4.41
CA LYS A 48 -4.51 8.91 -4.90
C LYS A 48 -3.15 9.55 -4.91
N ILE A 49 -2.16 8.78 -4.51
CA ILE A 49 -0.77 9.20 -4.54
C ILE A 49 -0.13 8.88 -5.89
N VAL A 50 0.51 9.89 -6.49
CA VAL A 50 1.25 9.79 -7.74
C VAL A 50 2.73 10.09 -7.49
N PHE A 51 3.58 9.10 -7.80
CA PHE A 51 5.03 9.26 -7.74
C PHE A 51 5.55 9.95 -9.00
N LEU A 52 6.07 11.16 -8.87
CA LEU A 52 6.49 12.00 -9.99
C LEU A 52 7.84 11.58 -10.59
N ARG A 53 8.49 10.54 -10.04
CA ARG A 53 9.83 10.05 -10.41
C ARG A 53 10.89 11.16 -10.46
N LYS A 54 10.66 12.25 -9.73
CA LYS A 54 11.52 13.42 -9.67
C LYS A 54 12.22 13.44 -8.32
N ILE A 55 13.54 13.62 -8.31
CA ILE A 55 14.30 13.77 -7.07
C ILE A 55 14.31 15.25 -6.68
N VAL A 56 13.90 15.56 -5.44
CA VAL A 56 13.89 16.94 -4.92
C VAL A 56 14.66 17.02 -3.59
N PRO A 57 15.23 18.20 -3.24
CA PRO A 57 15.91 18.39 -1.97
C PRO A 57 14.96 18.25 -0.78
N GLY A 58 15.43 17.65 0.32
CA GLY A 58 14.68 17.50 1.57
C GLY A 58 14.51 16.06 2.05
N GLY A 59 13.94 15.91 3.24
CA GLY A 59 13.41 14.64 3.75
C GLY A 59 11.99 14.38 3.24
N ALA A 60 11.50 13.15 3.29
CA ALA A 60 10.10 12.88 2.99
C ALA A 60 9.21 13.38 4.15
N ASP A 61 8.11 14.06 3.82
CA ASP A 61 7.22 14.66 4.83
C ASP A 61 6.33 13.63 5.53
N ARG A 62 6.08 12.47 4.90
CA ARG A 62 5.19 11.41 5.40
C ARG A 62 5.62 10.03 4.93
N SER A 63 5.18 9.01 5.68
CA SER A 63 5.27 7.60 5.28
C SER A 63 4.12 7.22 4.35
N TYR A 64 4.42 6.79 3.13
CA TYR A 64 3.41 6.44 2.13
C TYR A 64 3.05 4.94 2.10
N GLY A 65 3.40 4.17 3.12
CA GLY A 65 3.27 2.70 3.13
C GLY A 65 1.84 2.20 2.90
N VAL A 66 0.86 2.79 3.58
CA VAL A 66 -0.57 2.42 3.42
C VAL A 66 -1.07 2.75 2.02
N HIS A 67 -0.63 3.87 1.45
CA HIS A 67 -0.98 4.28 0.08
C HIS A 67 -0.35 3.35 -0.97
N VAL A 68 0.90 2.90 -0.76
CA VAL A 68 1.54 1.89 -1.61
C VAL A 68 0.79 0.56 -1.51
N ALA A 69 0.31 0.17 -0.33
CA ALA A 69 -0.52 -1.02 -0.17
C ALA A 69 -1.85 -0.92 -0.93
N HIS A 70 -2.48 0.26 -0.94
CA HIS A 70 -3.67 0.50 -1.75
C HIS A 70 -3.38 0.31 -3.26
N LEU A 71 -2.28 0.87 -3.76
CA LEU A 71 -1.84 0.69 -5.15
C LEU A 71 -1.48 -0.77 -5.49
N ALA A 72 -0.98 -1.52 -4.52
CA ALA A 72 -0.66 -2.94 -4.66
C ALA A 72 -1.91 -3.86 -4.69
N GLY A 73 -3.11 -3.31 -4.53
CA GLY A 73 -4.35 -4.07 -4.57
C GLY A 73 -4.68 -4.80 -3.27
N ILE A 74 -4.11 -4.37 -2.14
CA ILE A 74 -4.45 -4.93 -0.83
C ILE A 74 -5.94 -4.66 -0.51
N PRO A 75 -6.68 -5.64 0.06
CA PRO A 75 -8.12 -5.49 0.30
C PRO A 75 -8.48 -4.26 1.13
N ARG A 76 -9.59 -3.58 0.77
CA ARG A 76 -10.07 -2.36 1.45
C ARG A 76 -10.20 -2.48 2.98
N PRO A 77 -10.73 -3.59 3.55
CA PRO A 77 -10.81 -3.72 5.01
C PRO A 77 -9.44 -3.68 5.69
N VAL A 78 -8.40 -4.22 5.03
CA VAL A 78 -7.01 -4.21 5.54
C VAL A 78 -6.44 -2.80 5.47
N ILE A 79 -6.68 -2.08 4.38
CA ILE A 79 -6.26 -0.67 4.23
C ILE A 79 -6.90 0.20 5.31
N HIS A 80 -8.22 0.12 5.48
CA HIS A 80 -8.94 0.88 6.51
C HIS A 80 -8.38 0.63 7.90
N ARG A 81 -8.13 -0.64 8.26
CA ARG A 81 -7.56 -0.98 9.57
C ARG A 81 -6.14 -0.42 9.73
N ALA A 82 -5.34 -0.43 8.67
CA ALA A 82 -3.99 0.13 8.69
C ALA A 82 -4.02 1.67 8.87
N GLU A 83 -5.00 2.37 8.27
CA GLU A 83 -5.22 3.80 8.44
C GLU A 83 -5.64 4.16 9.87
N GLU A 84 -6.54 3.39 10.49
CA GLU A 84 -6.92 3.55 11.89
C GLU A 84 -5.71 3.43 12.82
N ILE A 85 -4.90 2.38 12.64
CA ILE A 85 -3.70 2.15 13.45
C ILE A 85 -2.69 3.28 13.22
N LEU A 86 -2.50 3.73 11.97
CA LEU A 86 -1.60 4.83 11.65
C LEU A 86 -2.04 6.12 12.37
N ALA A 87 -3.33 6.44 12.32
CA ALA A 87 -3.88 7.61 13.01
C ALA A 87 -3.67 7.52 14.53
N GLU A 88 -3.83 6.35 15.14
CA GLU A 88 -3.55 6.15 16.57
C GLU A 88 -2.07 6.36 16.92
N LEU A 89 -1.15 5.91 16.04
CA LEU A 89 0.29 6.04 16.23
C LEU A 89 0.79 7.47 16.05
N GLU A 90 0.25 8.19 15.07
CA GLU A 90 0.57 9.60 14.82
C GLU A 90 0.03 10.51 15.92
N HIS A 91 -1.17 10.23 16.44
CA HIS A 91 -1.75 11.05 17.51
C HIS A 91 -1.06 10.90 18.86
N LYS A 92 -0.44 9.76 19.16
CA LYS A 92 -0.02 9.46 20.53
C LYS A 92 1.46 9.61 20.82
N GLY A 93 2.37 9.56 19.86
CA GLY A 93 3.83 9.74 20.08
C GLY A 93 4.48 8.79 21.12
N ASP A 94 3.70 7.98 21.82
CA ASP A 94 4.06 7.30 23.07
C ASP A 94 4.33 5.83 22.80
N ALA A 95 5.51 5.36 23.22
CA ALA A 95 5.91 3.95 23.14
C ALA A 95 4.90 2.99 23.82
N LYS A 96 4.13 3.50 24.79
CA LYS A 96 3.07 2.77 25.49
C LYS A 96 1.83 2.51 24.62
N ALA A 97 1.50 3.44 23.71
CA ALA A 97 0.40 3.30 22.77
C ALA A 97 0.75 2.31 21.64
N ARG A 98 1.99 2.34 21.14
CA ARG A 98 2.53 1.31 20.20
C ARG A 98 2.35 -0.11 20.73
N ARG A 99 2.66 -0.31 22.01
CA ARG A 99 2.55 -1.62 22.68
C ARG A 99 1.10 -2.06 22.87
N LYS A 100 0.18 -1.11 23.09
CA LYS A 100 -1.27 -1.38 23.16
C LYS A 100 -1.84 -1.72 21.78
N ALA A 101 -1.53 -0.94 20.75
CA ALA A 101 -1.92 -1.20 19.37
C ALA A 101 -1.41 -2.57 18.87
N MET A 102 -0.16 -2.94 19.17
CA MET A 102 0.37 -4.28 18.87
C MET A 102 -0.30 -5.40 19.68
N LYS A 103 -0.77 -5.12 20.91
CA LYS A 103 -1.52 -6.10 21.71
C LYS A 103 -2.95 -6.27 21.17
N ASP A 104 -3.54 -5.21 20.64
CA ASP A 104 -4.84 -5.19 19.98
C ASP A 104 -4.76 -5.74 18.52
N MET A 105 -3.54 -6.01 18.00
CA MET A 105 -3.31 -6.84 16.79
C MET A 105 -3.51 -8.35 17.06
N ALA A 106 -3.73 -8.77 18.30
CA ALA A 106 -4.24 -10.10 18.59
C ALA A 106 -5.68 -10.19 18.05
N MET A 107 -5.76 -10.60 16.78
CA MET A 107 -6.97 -10.61 15.96
C MET A 107 -8.16 -11.20 16.73
N PRO A 108 -9.34 -10.57 16.70
CA PRO A 108 -10.57 -11.31 16.90
C PRO A 108 -10.58 -12.44 15.86
N VAL A 109 -10.75 -13.68 16.32
CA VAL A 109 -10.85 -14.91 15.50
C VAL A 109 -11.82 -14.73 14.31
N ALA A 110 -12.76 -13.78 14.41
CA ALA A 110 -13.68 -13.36 13.36
C ALA A 110 -13.01 -12.93 12.04
N TRP A 111 -11.85 -12.27 12.06
CA TRP A 111 -11.20 -11.79 10.83
C TRP A 111 -10.36 -12.86 10.11
N GLN A 112 -10.03 -13.96 10.81
CA GLN A 112 -9.41 -15.12 10.18
C GLN A 112 -10.40 -15.84 9.25
N MET A 113 -11.71 -15.64 9.44
CA MET A 113 -12.76 -16.14 8.55
C MET A 113 -13.01 -15.26 7.31
N THR A 114 -12.55 -14.00 7.30
CA THR A 114 -12.69 -13.09 6.14
C THR A 114 -11.51 -13.19 5.16
N LEU A 115 -10.47 -13.95 5.51
CA LEU A 115 -9.42 -14.36 4.56
C LEU A 115 -9.84 -15.55 3.69
N VAL A 116 -11.06 -16.07 3.88
CA VAL A 116 -11.70 -16.87 2.86
C VAL A 116 -11.87 -15.95 1.65
N ALA A 117 -11.30 -16.37 0.52
CA ALA A 117 -11.38 -15.70 -0.77
C ALA A 117 -12.78 -15.09 -1.00
N PRO A 118 -12.91 -13.94 -1.70
CA PRO A 118 -14.23 -13.40 -2.01
C PRO A 118 -15.09 -14.54 -2.53
N GLU A 119 -16.20 -14.85 -1.85
CA GLU A 119 -17.13 -15.89 -2.29
C GLU A 119 -17.34 -15.65 -3.78
N GLN A 120 -16.87 -16.59 -4.61
CA GLN A 120 -16.96 -16.43 -6.05
C GLN A 120 -18.45 -16.32 -6.35
N HIS A 121 -18.87 -15.14 -6.78
CA HIS A 121 -20.27 -14.86 -6.98
C HIS A 121 -20.83 -15.95 -7.92
N PRO A 122 -21.99 -16.57 -7.64
CA PRO A 122 -22.48 -17.72 -8.40
C PRO A 122 -22.52 -17.49 -9.93
N LEU A 123 -22.66 -16.24 -10.37
CA LEU A 123 -22.57 -15.84 -11.78
C LEU A 123 -21.20 -16.03 -12.43
N VAL A 124 -20.11 -15.92 -11.66
CA VAL A 124 -18.74 -16.12 -12.16
C VAL A 124 -18.50 -17.59 -12.48
N GLU A 125 -19.01 -18.50 -11.65
CA GLU A 125 -18.97 -19.95 -11.91
C GLU A 125 -19.89 -20.34 -13.07
N GLU A 126 -21.07 -19.72 -13.18
CA GLU A 126 -21.94 -19.90 -14.35
C GLU A 126 -21.27 -19.40 -15.63
N LEU A 127 -20.51 -18.31 -15.60
CA LEU A 127 -19.82 -17.79 -16.78
C LEU A 127 -18.68 -18.71 -17.24
N LYS A 128 -17.89 -19.24 -16.30
CA LYS A 128 -16.78 -20.17 -16.60
C LYS A 128 -17.22 -21.50 -17.19
N SER A 129 -18.45 -21.93 -16.90
CA SER A 129 -18.98 -23.24 -17.33
C SER A 129 -19.69 -23.21 -18.68
N ILE A 130 -19.78 -22.04 -19.34
CA ILE A 130 -20.40 -21.92 -20.66
C ILE A 130 -19.43 -22.42 -21.74
N ALA A 131 -19.82 -23.47 -22.46
CA ALA A 131 -19.14 -23.95 -23.65
C ALA A 131 -19.49 -23.04 -24.85
N ILE A 132 -18.76 -21.94 -25.00
CA ILE A 132 -19.03 -20.93 -26.04
C ILE A 132 -18.99 -21.54 -27.45
N ASP A 133 -18.10 -22.50 -27.68
CA ASP A 133 -17.89 -23.14 -28.98
C ASP A 133 -19.03 -24.08 -29.39
N GLU A 134 -19.91 -24.46 -28.46
CA GLU A 134 -21.04 -25.37 -28.70
C GLU A 134 -22.37 -24.64 -28.86
N LEU A 135 -22.40 -23.32 -28.65
CA LEU A 135 -23.63 -22.53 -28.73
C LEU A 135 -23.88 -22.05 -30.16
N SER A 136 -25.13 -22.19 -30.61
CA SER A 136 -25.58 -21.45 -31.79
C SER A 136 -25.63 -19.94 -31.50
N PRO A 137 -25.54 -19.07 -32.51
CA PRO A 137 -25.58 -17.63 -32.32
C PRO A 137 -26.78 -17.13 -31.52
N ILE A 138 -27.95 -17.76 -31.68
CA ILE A 138 -29.16 -17.37 -30.95
C ILE A 138 -29.13 -17.82 -29.48
N GLU A 139 -28.56 -18.98 -29.19
CA GLU A 139 -28.39 -19.49 -27.82
C GLU A 139 -27.37 -18.64 -27.05
N ALA A 140 -26.28 -18.22 -27.71
CA ALA A 140 -25.30 -17.31 -27.13
C ALA A 140 -25.94 -15.97 -26.74
N ILE A 141 -26.73 -15.36 -27.63
CA ILE A 141 -27.43 -14.10 -27.36
C ILE A 141 -28.43 -14.26 -26.19
N ASN A 142 -29.20 -15.34 -26.18
CA ASN A 142 -30.14 -15.63 -25.09
C ASN A 142 -29.43 -15.81 -23.75
N LYS A 143 -28.32 -16.56 -23.72
CA LYS A 143 -27.52 -16.79 -22.52
C LYS A 143 -26.92 -15.50 -21.96
N LEU A 144 -26.43 -14.61 -22.83
CA LEU A 144 -25.94 -13.27 -22.43
C LEU A 144 -27.06 -12.42 -21.80
N TYR A 145 -28.28 -12.48 -22.36
CA TYR A 145 -29.42 -11.74 -21.82
C TYR A 145 -29.82 -12.24 -20.43
N GLU A 146 -29.82 -13.57 -20.22
CA GLU A 146 -30.08 -14.18 -18.91
C GLU A 146 -29.05 -13.75 -17.87
N LEU A 147 -27.76 -13.83 -18.20
CA LEU A 147 -26.67 -13.42 -17.31
C LEU A 147 -26.78 -11.94 -16.94
N GLN A 148 -27.07 -11.07 -17.91
CA GLN A 148 -27.27 -9.64 -17.67
C GLN A 148 -28.46 -9.39 -16.73
N ARG A 149 -29.57 -10.10 -16.90
CA ARG A 149 -30.74 -9.98 -16.00
C ARG A 149 -30.43 -10.44 -14.59
N LYS A 150 -29.70 -11.55 -14.44
CA LYS A 150 -29.29 -12.04 -13.12
C LYS A 150 -28.34 -11.06 -12.43
N ALA A 151 -27.37 -10.48 -13.17
CA ALA A 151 -26.46 -9.47 -12.65
C ALA A 151 -27.18 -8.19 -12.18
N LYS A 152 -28.22 -7.74 -12.90
CA LYS A 152 -29.03 -6.57 -12.52
C LYS A 152 -30.00 -6.81 -11.36
N ARG A 153 -30.32 -8.07 -11.04
CA ARG A 153 -31.22 -8.46 -9.94
C ARG A 153 -30.48 -8.75 -8.63
N GLY A 154 -29.16 -8.96 -8.69
CA GLY A 154 -28.31 -9.31 -7.55
C GLY A 154 -27.55 -8.14 -6.90
N THR A 155 -27.92 -6.89 -7.22
CA THR A 155 -27.52 -5.66 -6.51
C THR A 155 -28.70 -5.09 -5.75
#